data_AF-A0A5N1J258-F1
#
_entry.id   AF-A0A5N1J258-F1
#
_cell.length_a   1.000
_cell.length_b   1.000
_cell.length_c   1.000
_cell.angle_alpha   90.00
_cell.angle_beta   90.00
_cell.angle_gamma   90.00
#
_symmetry.space_group_name_H-M   'P 1'
#
loop_
_entity.id
_entity.type
_entity.pdbx_description
1 polymer ?
#
loop_
_entity_poly.entity_id
_entity_poly.type
_entity_poly.pdbx_seq_one_letter_code
_entity_poly.pdbx_strand_id
1 'polypeptide(L)'
;MATFRERIIGLARSLNLSREQFTVGPFIDWPAIQKRIESRFVMKTRSDLSPLEWPEHFKGKQQVIKSQTFEPYEYLDELLPVNEIFWLLLPDSAQEQKLWLFQGYIRPIQKVLSQLPKTSFYVVAKKYEWLLFNDRKDEFTALGELPEKPESYKEPEAETLPPEQPEEEN
;
A
#
# COMPACT_ATOMS: atom_id res chain seq x y z
N MET A 1 -16.93 -2.15 -18.50
CA MET A 1 -15.58 -2.62 -18.10
C MET A 1 -15.38 -2.28 -16.64
N ALA A 2 -14.76 -3.16 -15.84
CA ALA A 2 -14.44 -2.86 -14.44
C ALA A 2 -13.36 -1.77 -14.35
N THR A 3 -13.55 -0.81 -13.45
CA THR A 3 -12.56 0.23 -13.13
C THR A 3 -11.30 -0.38 -12.54
N PHE A 4 -10.17 0.34 -12.57
CA PHE A 4 -8.91 -0.13 -11.96
C PHE A 4 -9.11 -0.55 -10.50
N ARG A 5 -9.81 0.26 -9.70
CA ARG A 5 -10.17 -0.07 -8.32
C ARG A 5 -10.94 -1.39 -8.20
N GLU A 6 -11.98 -1.58 -9.00
CA GLU A 6 -12.79 -2.80 -8.96
C GLU A 6 -11.96 -4.03 -9.33
N ARG A 7 -10.99 -3.89 -10.24
CA ARG A 7 -10.05 -4.96 -10.59
C ARG A 7 -9.15 -5.31 -9.40
N ILE A 8 -8.59 -4.33 -8.69
CA ILE A 8 -7.76 -4.60 -7.50
C ILE A 8 -8.57 -5.27 -6.38
N ILE A 9 -9.82 -4.83 -6.16
CA ILE A 9 -10.70 -5.46 -5.16
C ILE A 9 -11.06 -6.89 -5.57
N GLY A 10 -11.40 -7.11 -6.84
CA GLY A 10 -11.70 -8.44 -7.37
C GLY A 10 -10.50 -9.38 -7.24
N LEU A 11 -9.31 -8.87 -7.51
CA LEU A 11 -8.05 -9.58 -7.33
C LEU A 11 -7.80 -9.96 -5.86
N ALA A 12 -7.97 -9.01 -4.93
CA ALA A 12 -7.81 -9.31 -3.51
C ALA A 12 -8.76 -10.44 -3.05
N ARG A 13 -10.00 -10.45 -3.57
CA ARG A 13 -10.96 -11.53 -3.31
C ARG A 13 -10.53 -12.86 -3.91
N SER A 14 -10.02 -12.90 -5.15
CA SER A 14 -9.52 -14.14 -5.75
C SER A 14 -8.29 -14.70 -5.04
N LEU A 15 -7.56 -13.85 -4.31
CA LEU A 15 -6.43 -14.23 -3.45
C LEU A 15 -6.86 -14.64 -2.03
N ASN A 16 -8.17 -14.76 -1.76
CA ASN A 16 -8.73 -15.06 -0.44
C ASN A 16 -8.28 -14.08 0.66
N LEU A 17 -8.08 -12.80 0.34
CA LEU A 17 -7.74 -11.78 1.32
C LEU A 17 -9.01 -11.27 2.01
N SER A 18 -9.02 -11.27 3.35
CA SER A 18 -10.09 -10.67 4.12
C SER A 18 -10.05 -9.13 4.05
N ARG A 19 -11.15 -8.47 4.43
CA ARG A 19 -11.19 -7.00 4.47
C ARG A 19 -10.26 -6.41 5.52
N GLU A 20 -9.98 -7.14 6.61
CA GLU A 20 -9.00 -6.74 7.62
C GLU A 20 -7.58 -6.84 7.07
N GLN A 21 -7.31 -7.81 6.20
CA GLN A 21 -5.99 -8.02 5.60
C GLN A 21 -5.66 -7.00 4.52
N PHE A 22 -6.61 -6.72 3.64
CA PHE A 22 -6.47 -5.76 2.54
C PHE A 22 -7.82 -5.22 2.10
N THR A 23 -7.94 -3.89 2.02
CA THR A 23 -9.17 -3.24 1.55
C THR A 23 -8.89 -1.88 0.93
N VAL A 24 -9.89 -1.30 0.29
CA VAL A 24 -9.81 0.09 -0.18
C VAL A 24 -9.71 1.01 1.04
N GLY A 25 -8.89 2.06 0.93
CA GLY A 25 -8.88 3.12 1.93
C GLY A 25 -10.28 3.77 2.10
N PRO A 26 -10.54 4.41 3.26
CA PRO A 26 -11.81 5.08 3.52
C PRO A 26 -12.05 6.16 2.46
N PHE A 27 -13.13 6.00 1.67
CA PHE A 27 -13.42 6.85 0.52
C PHE A 27 -13.62 8.32 0.91
N ILE A 28 -14.24 8.57 2.07
CA ILE A 28 -14.52 9.91 2.60
C ILE A 28 -13.21 10.65 2.96
N ASP A 29 -12.22 9.92 3.46
CA ASP A 29 -10.99 10.52 3.97
C ASP A 29 -9.88 10.62 2.93
N TRP A 30 -10.11 10.10 1.72
CA TRP A 30 -9.05 9.99 0.73
C TRP A 30 -8.42 11.35 0.37
N PRO A 31 -9.16 12.43 0.05
CA PRO A 31 -8.54 13.74 -0.19
C PRO A 31 -7.72 14.26 1.00
N ALA A 32 -8.13 13.94 2.23
CA ALA A 32 -7.40 14.34 3.43
C ALA A 32 -6.11 13.52 3.60
N ILE A 33 -6.16 12.21 3.37
CA ILE A 33 -4.99 11.32 3.42
C ILE A 33 -3.96 11.75 2.37
N GLN A 34 -4.39 12.01 1.14
CA GLN A 34 -3.50 12.47 0.09
C GLN A 34 -2.87 13.83 0.44
N LYS A 35 -3.66 14.80 0.92
CA LYS A 35 -3.14 16.10 1.37
C LYS A 35 -2.12 15.95 2.50
N ARG A 36 -2.33 15.02 3.44
CA ARG A 36 -1.36 14.75 4.52
C ARG A 36 -0.04 14.21 3.96
N ILE A 37 -0.10 13.23 3.05
CA ILE A 37 1.08 12.68 2.37
C ILE A 37 1.83 13.78 1.64
N GLU A 38 1.15 14.57 0.79
CA GLU A 38 1.75 15.70 0.07
C GLU A 38 2.40 16.70 1.04
N SER A 39 1.67 17.11 2.09
CA SER A 39 2.16 18.12 3.04
C SER A 39 3.44 17.66 3.75
N ARG A 40 3.57 16.36 4.03
CA ARG A 40 4.70 15.79 4.75
C ARG A 40 5.89 15.50 3.83
N PHE A 41 5.64 14.91 2.66
CA PHE A 41 6.69 14.27 1.86
C PHE A 41 6.98 14.96 0.53
N VAL A 42 6.11 15.86 0.05
CA VAL A 42 6.22 16.44 -1.30
C VAL A 42 6.31 17.97 -1.24
N MET A 43 7.29 18.56 -1.92
CA MET A 43 7.41 19.99 -2.14
C MET A 43 6.36 20.44 -3.14
N LYS A 44 5.34 21.15 -2.65
CA LYS A 44 4.26 21.62 -3.51
C LYS A 44 4.71 22.86 -4.28
N THR A 45 5.23 22.64 -5.49
CA THR A 45 5.64 23.69 -6.43
C THR A 45 4.43 24.27 -7.19
N ARG A 46 3.38 23.47 -7.37
CA ARG A 46 2.11 23.82 -8.04
C ARG A 46 0.92 23.08 -7.41
N SER A 47 -0.29 23.61 -7.62
CA SER A 47 -1.52 23.09 -6.98
C SER A 47 -2.02 21.76 -7.55
N ASP A 48 -1.65 21.46 -8.79
CA ASP A 48 -2.10 20.33 -9.63
C ASP A 48 -1.00 19.30 -9.90
N LEU A 49 0.02 19.24 -9.04
CA LEU A 49 1.14 18.32 -9.18
C LEU A 49 0.63 16.86 -9.20
N SER A 50 0.93 16.13 -10.27
CA SER A 50 0.52 14.74 -10.41
C SER A 50 1.25 13.86 -9.40
N PRO A 51 0.60 12.83 -8.85
CA PRO A 51 1.30 11.88 -8.01
C PRO A 51 2.41 11.08 -8.68
N LEU A 52 2.47 11.04 -10.01
CA LEU A 52 3.61 10.48 -10.72
C LEU A 52 4.84 11.40 -10.70
N GLU A 53 4.64 12.70 -10.49
CA GLU A 53 5.70 13.71 -10.40
C GLU A 53 6.23 13.85 -8.97
N TRP A 54 5.58 13.25 -7.96
CA TRP A 54 6.01 13.33 -6.56
C TRP A 54 7.49 12.98 -6.34
N PRO A 55 8.09 11.95 -6.99
CA PRO A 55 9.49 11.59 -6.77
C PRO A 55 10.47 12.72 -7.11
N GLU A 56 10.15 13.56 -8.10
CA GLU A 56 10.97 14.72 -8.48
C GLU A 56 10.89 15.87 -7.47
N HIS A 57 9.90 15.80 -6.56
CA HIS A 57 9.57 16.85 -5.60
C HIS A 57 9.64 16.36 -4.15
N PHE A 58 10.28 15.23 -3.87
CA PHE A 58 10.38 14.74 -2.50
C PHE A 58 11.13 15.69 -1.55
N LYS A 59 10.60 15.83 -0.34
CA LYS A 59 11.18 16.62 0.75
C LYS A 59 12.21 15.82 1.53
N GLY A 60 13.20 16.54 2.07
CA GLY A 60 14.12 16.01 3.07
C GLY A 60 15.15 15.03 2.51
N LYS A 61 15.78 14.29 3.43
CA LYS A 61 16.80 13.30 3.07
C LYS A 61 16.12 12.07 2.48
N GLN A 62 16.61 11.65 1.32
CA GLN A 62 16.16 10.46 0.63
C GLN A 62 17.19 9.34 0.85
N GLN A 63 16.71 8.13 1.08
CA GLN A 63 17.55 6.94 1.09
C GLN A 63 17.15 6.05 -0.09
N VAL A 64 18.11 5.79 -0.99
CA VAL A 64 17.92 4.82 -2.07
C VAL A 64 18.29 3.45 -1.56
N ILE A 65 17.37 2.52 -1.68
CA ILE A 65 17.53 1.12 -1.29
C ILE A 65 17.40 0.30 -2.58
N LYS A 66 18.48 -0.37 -2.96
CA LYS A 66 18.45 -1.30 -4.10
C LYS A 66 17.74 -2.57 -3.67
N SER A 67 16.79 -3.03 -4.49
CA SER A 67 16.18 -4.34 -4.28
C SER A 67 17.27 -5.42 -4.34
N GLN A 68 17.21 -6.38 -3.43
CA GLN A 68 18.07 -7.58 -3.47
C GLN A 68 17.44 -8.69 -4.33
N THR A 69 16.18 -8.50 -4.75
CA THR A 69 15.39 -9.45 -5.55
C THR A 69 15.12 -8.87 -6.95
N PHE A 70 14.75 -9.77 -7.88
CA PHE A 70 14.34 -9.38 -9.23
C PHE A 70 13.03 -8.57 -9.22
N GLU A 71 12.13 -8.88 -8.28
CA GLU A 71 10.86 -8.19 -8.09
C GLU A 71 10.88 -7.41 -6.76
N PRO A 72 10.91 -6.07 -6.78
CA PRO A 72 11.10 -5.25 -5.57
C PRO A 72 10.05 -5.48 -4.49
N TYR A 73 8.81 -5.76 -4.89
CA TYR A 73 7.74 -6.00 -3.92
C TYR A 73 8.04 -7.22 -3.03
N GLU A 74 8.82 -8.21 -3.49
CA GLU A 74 9.20 -9.38 -2.68
C GLU A 74 10.03 -9.00 -1.46
N TYR A 75 10.75 -7.87 -1.51
CA TYR A 75 11.63 -7.42 -0.45
C TYR A 75 10.93 -6.54 0.61
N LEU A 76 9.62 -6.29 0.46
CA LEU A 76 8.89 -5.37 1.34
C LEU A 76 8.76 -5.84 2.79
N ASP A 77 8.60 -7.13 3.05
CA ASP A 77 8.54 -7.69 4.41
C ASP A 77 9.92 -7.80 5.08
N GLU A 78 10.99 -7.63 4.33
CA GLU A 78 12.33 -7.43 4.87
C GLU A 78 12.57 -5.99 5.32
N LEU A 79 11.90 -5.03 4.67
CA LEU A 79 12.03 -3.59 4.93
C LEU A 79 11.04 -3.05 5.96
N LEU A 80 9.85 -3.64 6.05
CA LEU A 80 8.71 -3.06 6.76
C LEU A 80 8.09 -4.01 7.78
N PRO A 81 7.49 -3.49 8.87
CA PRO A 81 6.85 -4.30 9.89
C PRO A 81 5.65 -5.05 9.33
N VAL A 82 5.72 -6.36 9.46
CA VAL A 82 4.72 -7.31 8.99
C VAL A 82 3.39 -7.23 9.74
N ASN A 83 3.40 -6.82 11.01
CA ASN A 83 2.23 -6.73 11.89
C ASN A 83 1.53 -5.35 11.85
N GLU A 84 1.96 -4.43 10.97
CA GLU A 84 1.37 -3.09 10.86
C GLU A 84 0.52 -2.96 9.58
N ILE A 85 -0.53 -2.14 9.66
CA ILE A 85 -1.34 -1.77 8.50
C ILE A 85 -0.74 -0.51 7.88
N PHE A 86 -0.56 -0.50 6.56
CA PHE A 86 -0.04 0.64 5.81
C PHE A 86 -1.08 1.24 4.88
N TRP A 87 -0.79 2.42 4.36
CA TRP A 87 -1.41 2.90 3.14
C TRP A 87 -0.63 2.38 1.93
N LEU A 88 -1.34 1.83 0.95
CA LEU A 88 -0.79 1.52 -0.38
C LEU A 88 -1.42 2.48 -1.38
N LEU A 89 -0.62 3.16 -2.19
CA LEU A 89 -1.09 3.99 -3.28
C LEU A 89 -0.61 3.41 -4.62
N LEU A 90 -1.57 3.14 -5.50
CA LEU A 90 -1.32 2.62 -6.84
C LEU A 90 -1.74 3.66 -7.89
N PRO A 91 -0.84 4.10 -8.78
CA PRO A 91 -1.23 4.94 -9.91
C PRO A 91 -2.11 4.15 -10.89
N ASP A 92 -3.19 4.77 -11.34
CA ASP A 92 -4.05 4.22 -12.38
C ASP A 92 -3.32 4.31 -13.72
N SER A 93 -2.96 3.16 -14.28
CA SER A 93 -2.24 3.10 -15.55
C SER A 93 -3.04 3.66 -16.74
N ALA A 94 -4.37 3.76 -16.63
CA ALA A 94 -5.21 4.33 -17.69
C ALA A 94 -5.51 5.83 -17.48
N GLN A 95 -5.28 6.33 -16.26
CA GLN A 95 -5.52 7.72 -15.88
C GLN A 95 -4.34 8.18 -15.03
N GLU A 96 -3.25 8.58 -15.68
CA GLU A 96 -1.94 8.88 -15.05
C GLU A 96 -1.97 9.93 -13.92
N GLN A 97 -3.08 10.66 -13.76
CA GLN A 97 -3.28 11.64 -12.68
C GLN A 97 -3.98 11.08 -11.44
N LYS A 98 -4.52 9.85 -11.51
CA LYS A 98 -5.30 9.25 -10.44
C LYS A 98 -4.48 8.22 -9.69
N LEU A 99 -4.21 8.46 -8.42
CA LEU A 99 -3.83 7.39 -7.50
C LEU A 99 -5.08 6.60 -7.11
N TRP A 100 -4.89 5.42 -6.54
CA TRP A 100 -5.91 4.69 -5.80
C TRP A 100 -5.34 4.31 -4.45
N LEU A 101 -6.10 4.64 -3.40
CA LEU A 101 -5.70 4.40 -2.02
C LEU A 101 -6.28 3.08 -1.51
N PHE A 102 -5.40 2.22 -1.01
CA PHE A 102 -5.71 0.97 -0.33
C PHE A 102 -5.05 0.95 1.05
N GLN A 103 -5.47 0.02 1.88
CA GLN A 103 -4.80 -0.28 3.15
C GLN A 103 -4.69 -1.78 3.35
N GLY A 104 -3.63 -2.20 4.04
CA GLY A 104 -3.44 -3.61 4.38
C GLY A 104 -2.10 -3.85 5.06
N TYR A 105 -1.90 -5.09 5.51
CA TYR A 105 -0.60 -5.55 5.99
C TYR A 105 0.34 -5.80 4.80
N ILE A 106 1.66 -5.85 5.08
CA ILE A 106 2.64 -5.91 4.00
C ILE A 106 2.55 -7.20 3.17
N ARG A 107 2.32 -8.37 3.80
CA ARG A 107 2.20 -9.65 3.08
C ARG A 107 0.98 -9.69 2.14
N PRO A 108 -0.24 -9.28 2.57
CA PRO A 108 -1.36 -9.05 1.66
C PRO A 108 -1.04 -8.06 0.53
N ILE A 109 -0.36 -6.95 0.82
CA ILE A 109 0.08 -5.98 -0.20
C ILE A 109 0.99 -6.66 -1.24
N GLN A 110 2.00 -7.42 -0.80
CA GLN A 110 2.90 -8.17 -1.68
C GLN A 110 2.13 -9.16 -2.57
N LYS A 111 1.17 -9.90 -2.01
CA LYS A 111 0.31 -10.82 -2.78
C LYS A 111 -0.50 -10.10 -3.85
N VAL A 112 -0.99 -8.89 -3.59
CA VAL A 112 -1.71 -8.10 -4.59
C VAL A 112 -0.74 -7.59 -5.66
N LEU A 113 0.41 -7.03 -5.25
CA LEU A 113 1.42 -6.49 -6.18
C LEU A 113 1.98 -7.56 -7.12
N SER A 114 2.16 -8.81 -6.67
CA SER A 114 2.68 -9.91 -7.50
C SER A 114 1.77 -10.30 -8.67
N GLN A 115 0.51 -9.86 -8.65
CA GLN A 115 -0.47 -10.13 -9.70
C GLN A 115 -0.67 -8.93 -10.63
N LEU A 116 0.03 -7.82 -10.37
CA LEU A 116 -0.02 -6.62 -11.21
C LEU A 116 1.16 -6.61 -12.19
N PRO A 117 0.97 -6.09 -13.42
CA PRO A 117 2.09 -5.73 -14.26
C PRO A 117 3.03 -4.79 -13.52
N LYS A 118 4.33 -4.85 -13.85
CA LYS A 118 5.37 -4.00 -13.24
C LYS A 118 4.91 -2.53 -13.20
N THR A 119 4.57 -2.06 -12.00
CA THR A 119 4.02 -0.73 -11.76
C THR A 119 4.74 -0.07 -10.60
N SER A 120 4.83 1.25 -10.64
CA SER A 120 5.27 2.02 -9.48
C SER A 120 4.18 1.99 -8.42
N PHE A 121 4.58 2.08 -7.16
CA PHE A 121 3.67 2.12 -6.03
C PHE A 121 4.30 2.87 -4.85
N TYR A 122 3.44 3.30 -3.94
CA TYR A 122 3.84 3.94 -2.69
C TYR A 122 3.31 3.14 -1.51
N VAL A 123 4.15 2.91 -0.51
CA VAL A 123 3.76 2.41 0.80
C VAL A 123 4.02 3.52 1.82
N VAL A 124 3.03 3.82 2.66
CA VAL A 124 3.13 4.92 3.62
C VAL A 124 2.68 4.46 5.00
N ALA A 125 3.43 4.82 6.03
CA ALA A 125 3.04 4.61 7.42
C ALA A 125 1.71 5.33 7.73
N LYS A 126 0.82 4.71 8.52
CA LYS A 126 -0.44 5.36 8.94
C LYS A 126 -0.24 6.66 9.70
N LYS A 127 0.89 6.76 10.43
CA LYS A 127 1.32 7.94 11.18
C LYS A 127 2.02 8.99 10.31
N TYR A 128 2.25 8.71 9.02
CA TYR A 128 2.96 9.59 8.08
C TYR A 128 4.39 9.94 8.54
N GLU A 129 5.05 9.01 9.22
CA GLU A 129 6.44 9.17 9.68
C GLU A 129 7.44 8.90 8.56
N TRP A 130 7.13 7.93 7.68
CA TRP A 130 7.92 7.59 6.50
C TRP A 130 7.03 7.29 5.29
N LEU A 131 7.65 7.37 4.10
CA LEU A 131 7.09 6.97 2.82
C LEU A 131 8.15 6.15 2.06
N LEU A 132 7.73 5.03 1.48
CA LEU A 132 8.53 4.20 0.60
C LEU A 132 7.93 4.24 -0.80
N PHE A 133 8.73 4.63 -1.79
CA PHE A 133 8.33 4.65 -3.19
C PHE A 133 9.15 3.61 -3.95
N ASN A 134 8.49 2.76 -4.75
CA ASN A 134 9.17 1.93 -5.73
C ASN A 134 9.00 2.54 -7.11
N ASP A 135 10.13 2.82 -7.76
CA ASP A 135 10.15 3.11 -9.18
C ASP A 135 10.10 1.80 -9.99
N ARG A 136 9.64 1.86 -11.23
CA ARG A 136 9.56 0.66 -12.10
C ARG A 136 10.93 0.06 -12.45
N LYS A 137 12.04 0.60 -11.91
CA LYS A 137 13.44 0.24 -12.23
C LYS A 137 14.13 -0.50 -11.07
N ASP A 138 13.33 -1.10 -10.19
CA ASP A 138 13.79 -1.98 -9.13
C ASP A 138 14.50 -1.29 -7.96
N GLU A 139 14.30 0.01 -7.82
CA GLU A 139 14.82 0.79 -6.71
C GLU A 139 13.70 1.28 -5.80
N PHE A 140 14.00 1.33 -4.51
CA PHE A 140 13.17 1.99 -3.52
C PHE A 140 13.77 3.33 -3.14
N THR A 141 12.94 4.35 -3.09
CA THR A 141 13.26 5.64 -2.47
C THR A 141 12.48 5.75 -1.17
N ALA A 142 13.18 5.75 -0.05
CA ALA A 142 12.61 5.96 1.27
C ALA A 142 12.77 7.42 1.71
N LEU A 143 11.72 7.96 2.30
CA LEU A 143 11.68 9.29 2.93
C LEU A 143 11.33 9.14 4.39
N GLY A 144 11.99 9.92 5.24
CA GLY A 144 11.92 9.74 6.69
C GLY A 144 12.75 8.55 7.15
N GLU A 145 12.53 8.11 8.38
CA GLU A 145 13.21 6.95 8.96
C GLU A 145 12.29 5.74 8.83
N LEU A 146 12.72 4.74 8.06
CA LEU A 146 12.04 3.45 8.04
C LEU A 146 12.19 2.79 9.42
N PRO A 147 11.17 2.06 9.88
CA PRO A 147 11.21 1.37 11.15
C PRO A 147 12.34 0.32 11.15
N GLU A 148 13.01 0.19 12.29
CA GLU A 148 13.88 -0.96 12.52
C GLU A 148 13.00 -2.23 12.55
N LYS A 149 13.43 -3.26 11.82
CA LYS A 149 12.67 -4.50 11.61
C LYS A 149 12.25 -5.10 12.97
N PRO A 150 10.94 -5.24 13.27
CA PRO A 150 10.54 -5.93 14.49
C PRO A 150 10.62 -7.44 14.32
N GLU A 151 10.96 -8.13 15.41
CA GLU A 151 11.08 -9.59 15.50
C GLU A 151 9.73 -10.28 15.21
N SER A 152 9.75 -11.21 14.23
CA SER A 152 8.73 -12.21 13.88
C SER A 152 7.23 -11.81 13.84
N TYR A 153 6.62 -11.88 12.65
CA TYR A 153 5.16 -11.88 12.45
C TYR A 153 4.49 -13.05 13.19
N LYS A 154 3.33 -12.81 13.81
CA LYS A 154 2.32 -13.85 14.06
C LYS A 154 1.14 -13.55 13.18
N GLU A 155 0.81 -14.48 12.29
CA GLU A 155 -0.33 -14.34 11.40
C GLU A 155 -1.62 -14.23 12.24
N PRO A 156 -2.45 -13.19 12.02
CA PRO A 156 -3.73 -13.12 12.70
C PRO A 156 -4.57 -14.28 12.19
N GLU A 157 -4.94 -15.19 13.08
CA GLU A 157 -5.91 -16.25 12.80
C GLU A 157 -7.19 -15.56 12.33
N ALA A 158 -7.67 -15.94 11.14
CA ALA A 158 -9.00 -15.55 10.70
C ALA A 158 -9.99 -16.09 11.74
N GLU A 159 -10.79 -15.21 12.37
CA GLU A 159 -11.91 -15.64 13.19
C GLU A 159 -12.83 -16.50 12.32
N THR A 160 -12.75 -17.81 12.53
CA THR A 160 -13.76 -18.74 12.04
C THR A 160 -15.02 -18.40 12.81
N LEU A 161 -16.02 -17.87 12.09
CA LEU A 161 -17.36 -17.68 12.63
C LEU A 161 -17.80 -18.99 13.31
N PRO A 162 -18.30 -18.94 14.55
CA PRO A 162 -18.80 -20.13 15.22
C PRO A 162 -19.90 -20.76 14.35
N PRO A 163 -19.99 -22.10 14.30
CA PRO A 163 -21.02 -22.77 13.52
C PRO A 163 -22.39 -22.29 13.97
N GLU A 164 -23.25 -21.91 13.01
CA GLU A 164 -24.67 -21.61 13.26
C GLU A 164 -25.26 -22.78 14.06
N GLN A 165 -25.71 -22.49 15.28
CA GLN A 165 -26.43 -23.47 16.08
C GLN A 165 -27.77 -23.73 15.39
N PRO A 166 -28.17 -24.99 15.19
CA PRO A 166 -29.46 -25.30 14.59
C PRO A 166 -30.56 -24.71 15.47
N GLU A 167 -31.45 -23.93 14.84
CA GLU A 167 -32.67 -23.42 15.47
C GLU A 167 -33.46 -24.62 16.03
N GLU A 168 -33.60 -24.67 17.36
CA GLU A 168 -34.55 -25.58 17.99
C GLU A 168 -35.96 -25.10 17.64
N GLU A 169 -36.65 -25.87 16.80
CA GLU A 169 -38.10 -25.78 16.58
C GLU A 169 -38.83 -25.86 17.93
N ASN A 170 -39.70 -24.88 18.18
CA ASN A 170 -40.66 -24.84 19.28
C ASN A 170 -42.08 -24.89 18.70
#